data_AF-A0A7S1EVM7-F1
#
_entry.id   AF-A0A7S1EVM7-F1
#
_cell.length_a   1.000
_cell.length_b   1.000
_cell.length_c   1.000
_cell.angle_alpha   90.00
_cell.angle_beta   90.00
_cell.angle_gamma   90.00
#
_symmetry.space_group_name_H-M   'P 1'
#
loop_
_entity.id
_entity.type
_entity.pdbx_description
1 polymer ?
#
loop_
_entity_poly.entity_id
_entity_poly.type
_entity_poly.pdbx_seq_one_letter_code
_entity_poly.pdbx_strand_id
1 'polypeptide(L)'
;KLQRLAVEVPSAMAGFQHPRVRPKNVPNGPLGDVATSPRPTELPQTRWGAAGLPVEPEVSQRWPPALQEPAKVRADKRRVEFAYVFLLYGGSCEHYFLGAMHAAWSLMKHLCIHRRVLMYTPDVPRNLLDVANACGAFHELVPTEYIEASEVFFSNPQSHRRFGKIFTKYRVLSLERYERILFLDTDLFIRANIDRLFELQPPAAMARGPDKPPEGTRIRERNPINAGVMLLKPDAGLLQQLLVELTQPRQRLPNYNSPDADYLTEHAAFCGRWSSIPLEYNYQLEFESLDPKRGTVSFSSAREAHFSKEGAAMPFDRLKVIHFSGAKPWSHVLEDIAAMQRLRVEGNTQQALGEKLVEALSEYARDCGELQGICSQLHLGEGILWREMPWERQRLQVSPEVARGHLGAALPPNGIWYEGQRPHTAVWIPPGEGMPTDATPSRPAPVGAYLEISGLGASSSACVGDIVQLEPGGKLFEVVAVHREVVTVRRRVVLPPDWQRATDNLSDCEYYHNLVTDKVQWEFPDLPRPWQAVTDPETSITYYHDTSTDVTRWDPPEFEELERRADQLEVKMVSPHRSEQSEATIWCRSFVRDRAVLEPMRKALAALPCRL
;
A
#
# COMPACT_ATOMS: atom_id res chain seq x y z
N LYS A 1 36.70 57.23 35.76
CA LYS A 1 37.24 56.04 36.45
C LYS A 1 37.28 54.90 35.43
N LEU A 2 38.37 54.87 34.65
CA LEU A 2 39.39 53.79 34.56
C LEU A 2 38.94 52.68 33.58
N GLN A 3 39.35 52.75 32.30
CA GLN A 3 40.60 52.24 31.69
C GLN A 3 40.52 50.73 31.38
N ARG A 4 40.41 50.36 30.09
CA ARG A 4 41.49 49.85 29.20
C ARG A 4 42.15 48.56 29.69
N LEU A 5 42.06 47.51 28.87
CA LEU A 5 43.19 46.65 28.52
C LEU A 5 42.91 45.95 27.18
N ALA A 6 43.78 46.26 26.21
CA ALA A 6 44.05 45.49 25.01
C ALA A 6 45.05 44.36 25.36
N VAL A 7 45.58 43.67 24.32
CA VAL A 7 46.68 42.66 24.33
C VAL A 7 46.11 41.22 24.37
N GLU A 8 46.43 40.24 23.51
CA GLU A 8 47.36 40.06 22.38
C GLU A 8 46.95 38.80 21.59
N VAL A 9 47.39 38.73 20.34
CA VAL A 9 47.45 37.51 19.50
C VAL A 9 48.73 36.73 19.84
N PRO A 10 48.72 35.38 19.75
CA PRO A 10 49.90 34.69 19.26
C PRO A 10 49.63 33.85 18.01
N SER A 11 50.49 34.07 17.02
CA SER A 11 50.76 33.21 15.87
C SER A 11 51.47 31.94 16.33
N ALA A 12 51.11 30.78 15.78
CA ALA A 12 51.98 29.62 15.71
C ALA A 12 51.78 28.89 14.38
N MET A 13 52.80 28.99 13.51
CA MET A 13 52.99 28.15 12.34
C MET A 13 53.64 26.81 12.73
N ALA A 14 53.09 25.72 12.20
CA ALA A 14 53.78 24.49 11.78
C ALA A 14 52.67 23.65 11.08
N GLY A 15 52.76 23.10 9.87
CA GLY A 15 53.88 22.66 9.06
C GLY A 15 53.53 21.24 8.57
N PHE A 16 53.65 21.00 7.25
CA PHE A 16 53.60 19.69 6.55
C PHE A 16 52.23 19.01 6.40
N GLN A 17 51.89 18.30 5.31
CA GLN A 17 52.24 18.27 3.88
C GLN A 17 51.28 17.24 3.28
N HIS A 18 50.78 17.46 2.07
CA HIS A 18 50.05 16.46 1.28
C HIS A 18 50.89 15.20 1.02
N PRO A 19 50.24 14.08 0.64
CA PRO A 19 50.74 13.37 -0.52
C PRO A 19 49.63 13.02 -1.53
N ARG A 20 49.82 13.50 -2.76
CA ARG A 20 49.45 12.80 -3.98
C ARG A 20 50.60 11.86 -4.33
N VAL A 21 50.34 10.57 -4.54
CA VAL A 21 51.23 9.71 -5.36
C VAL A 21 50.38 8.76 -6.21
N ARG A 22 50.72 8.73 -7.50
CA ARG A 22 50.19 7.93 -8.62
C ARG A 22 51.09 6.68 -8.86
N PRO A 23 50.75 5.77 -9.80
CA PRO A 23 50.92 4.30 -9.69
C PRO A 23 52.19 3.73 -10.33
N LYS A 24 52.52 2.46 -10.02
CA LYS A 24 53.41 1.51 -10.74
C LYS A 24 53.10 0.09 -10.20
N ASN A 25 53.27 -1.06 -10.85
CA ASN A 25 53.53 -1.49 -12.23
C ASN A 25 53.26 -3.02 -12.26
N VAL A 26 52.90 -3.51 -13.44
CA VAL A 26 52.67 -4.92 -13.85
C VAL A 26 53.99 -5.68 -14.02
N PRO A 27 53.97 -7.04 -14.03
CA PRO A 27 54.86 -7.83 -14.87
C PRO A 27 54.12 -8.67 -15.96
N ASN A 28 54.65 -8.61 -17.19
CA ASN A 28 54.34 -9.38 -18.42
C ASN A 28 54.77 -10.86 -18.29
N GLY A 29 54.29 -11.89 -19.00
CA GLY A 29 53.43 -12.12 -20.20
C GLY A 29 53.10 -13.64 -20.26
N PRO A 30 52.83 -14.32 -21.42
CA PRO A 30 52.89 -13.90 -22.82
C PRO A 30 51.56 -13.98 -23.58
N LEU A 31 51.61 -13.43 -24.81
CA LEU A 31 50.53 -13.26 -25.78
C LEU A 31 50.03 -14.58 -26.39
N GLY A 32 48.72 -14.73 -26.47
CA GLY A 32 48.02 -15.73 -27.26
C GLY A 32 46.62 -15.23 -27.62
N ASP A 33 46.44 -14.94 -28.90
CA ASP A 33 45.22 -14.83 -29.69
C ASP A 33 44.08 -13.86 -29.34
N VAL A 34 43.80 -13.06 -30.35
CA VAL A 34 42.72 -12.08 -30.47
C VAL A 34 41.36 -12.78 -30.34
N ALA A 35 40.67 -12.53 -29.24
CA ALA A 35 39.23 -12.72 -29.12
C ALA A 35 38.63 -11.49 -28.43
N THR A 36 37.82 -10.76 -29.17
CA THR A 36 36.98 -9.66 -28.70
C THR A 36 36.14 -10.10 -27.50
N SER A 37 36.39 -9.53 -26.32
CA SER A 37 35.54 -9.78 -25.15
C SER A 37 34.09 -9.36 -25.44
N PRO A 38 33.10 -10.10 -24.92
CA PRO A 38 31.71 -9.94 -25.28
C PRO A 38 31.19 -8.60 -24.73
N ARG A 39 30.33 -7.96 -25.51
CA ARG A 39 29.41 -6.91 -25.04
C ARG A 39 28.72 -7.38 -23.76
N PRO A 40 28.40 -6.48 -22.81
CA PRO A 40 27.51 -6.84 -21.71
C PRO A 40 26.24 -7.44 -22.31
N THR A 41 26.06 -8.73 -22.07
CA THR A 41 24.90 -9.50 -22.47
C THR A 41 23.66 -8.77 -22.01
N GLU A 42 22.80 -8.48 -22.97
CA GLU A 42 21.44 -8.03 -22.74
C GLU A 42 20.81 -8.93 -21.68
N LEU A 43 20.55 -8.35 -20.52
CA LEU A 43 19.54 -8.88 -19.60
C LEU A 43 18.28 -9.12 -20.44
N PRO A 44 17.60 -10.27 -20.30
CA PRO A 44 16.40 -10.53 -21.08
C PRO A 44 15.43 -9.38 -20.84
N GLN A 45 15.23 -8.58 -21.88
CA GLN A 45 14.10 -7.67 -21.97
C GLN A 45 12.87 -8.56 -21.88
N THR A 46 12.32 -8.74 -20.68
CA THR A 46 10.92 -9.05 -20.55
C THR A 46 10.20 -7.90 -21.23
N ARG A 47 9.77 -8.14 -22.47
CA ARG A 47 8.90 -7.25 -23.23
C ARG A 47 7.57 -7.12 -22.48
N TRP A 48 7.55 -6.28 -21.46
CA TRP A 48 6.42 -5.42 -21.15
C TRP A 48 6.62 -4.13 -21.95
N GLY A 49 6.75 -4.27 -23.27
CA GLY A 49 6.78 -3.14 -24.17
C GLY A 49 5.37 -2.60 -24.26
N ALA A 50 5.14 -1.35 -23.84
CA ALA A 50 4.14 -0.41 -24.35
C ALA A 50 2.72 -0.94 -24.68
N ALA A 51 2.30 -2.08 -24.14
CA ALA A 51 0.92 -2.47 -24.03
C ALA A 51 0.49 -1.94 -22.68
N GLY A 52 -0.13 -0.75 -22.68
CA GLY A 52 -0.97 -0.38 -21.55
C GLY A 52 -1.90 -1.55 -21.24
N LEU A 53 -2.27 -1.72 -19.96
CA LEU A 53 -3.37 -2.62 -19.59
C LEU A 53 -4.46 -2.49 -20.66
N PRO A 54 -5.00 -3.60 -21.23
CA PRO A 54 -6.03 -3.50 -22.24
C PRO A 54 -7.24 -2.78 -21.62
N VAL A 55 -7.29 -1.46 -21.83
CA VAL A 55 -8.44 -0.65 -21.46
C VAL A 55 -9.46 -0.96 -22.53
N GLU A 56 -10.36 -1.87 -22.21
CA GLU A 56 -11.53 -2.09 -23.04
C GLU A 56 -12.18 -0.72 -23.32
N PRO A 57 -12.48 -0.38 -24.59
CA PRO A 57 -12.94 0.94 -25.02
C PRO A 57 -14.10 1.52 -24.18
N GLU A 58 -14.92 0.64 -23.60
CA GLU A 58 -16.05 1.00 -22.75
C GLU A 58 -15.67 1.59 -21.37
N VAL A 59 -14.48 1.30 -20.80
CA VAL A 59 -14.03 1.97 -19.55
C VAL A 59 -13.81 3.46 -19.81
N SER A 60 -13.20 3.80 -20.95
CA SER A 60 -13.04 5.18 -21.38
C SER A 60 -14.35 5.90 -21.68
N GLN A 61 -15.45 5.18 -21.96
CA GLN A 61 -16.77 5.76 -22.23
C GLN A 61 -17.59 6.02 -20.96
N ARG A 62 -17.30 5.32 -19.85
CA ARG A 62 -17.91 5.59 -18.53
C ARG A 62 -17.30 6.81 -17.85
N TRP A 63 -16.04 7.09 -18.13
CA TRP A 63 -15.42 8.33 -17.74
C TRP A 63 -16.04 9.50 -18.53
N PRO A 64 -16.29 10.67 -17.91
CA PRO A 64 -16.69 11.85 -18.68
C PRO A 64 -15.71 12.04 -19.84
N PRO A 65 -16.16 12.24 -21.09
CA PRO A 65 -15.24 12.40 -22.20
C PRO A 65 -14.32 13.59 -21.89
N ALA A 66 -13.01 13.41 -22.05
CA ALA A 66 -12.11 14.56 -22.08
C ALA A 66 -12.67 15.53 -23.12
N LEU A 67 -12.81 16.81 -22.75
CA LEU A 67 -13.07 17.85 -23.74
C LEU A 67 -12.06 17.64 -24.87
N GLN A 68 -12.57 17.45 -26.09
CA GLN A 68 -11.72 17.32 -27.27
C GLN A 68 -10.68 18.44 -27.20
N GLU A 69 -9.39 18.10 -27.37
CA GLU A 69 -8.35 19.12 -27.42
C GLU A 69 -8.86 20.22 -28.37
N PRO A 70 -8.90 21.50 -27.94
CA PRO A 70 -9.43 22.56 -28.78
C PRO A 70 -8.72 22.46 -30.12
N ALA A 71 -9.51 22.27 -31.18
CA ALA A 71 -9.08 21.91 -32.54
C ALA A 71 -7.75 22.57 -32.87
N LYS A 72 -6.84 21.85 -33.54
CA LYS A 72 -5.52 22.33 -33.99
C LYS A 72 -5.65 23.66 -34.76
N VAL A 73 -5.72 24.76 -34.03
CA VAL A 73 -5.57 26.11 -34.55
C VAL A 73 -4.07 26.23 -34.83
N ARG A 74 -3.78 26.61 -36.07
CA ARG A 74 -2.43 26.68 -36.65
C ARG A 74 -1.41 27.23 -35.66
N ALA A 75 -0.24 26.57 -35.66
CA ALA A 75 0.93 26.94 -34.88
C ALA A 75 1.28 28.41 -35.07
N ASP A 76 0.91 29.26 -34.11
CA ASP A 76 1.50 30.57 -33.94
C ASP A 76 1.34 31.04 -32.48
N LYS A 77 2.46 31.41 -31.86
CA LYS A 77 2.70 31.70 -30.43
C LYS A 77 2.59 30.50 -29.47
N ARG A 78 3.61 30.29 -28.62
CA ARG A 78 3.56 29.33 -27.48
C ARG A 78 2.25 29.55 -26.74
N ARG A 79 1.29 28.63 -26.83
CA ARG A 79 0.06 28.68 -26.04
C ARG A 79 0.48 28.72 -24.58
N VAL A 80 0.03 29.74 -23.86
CA VAL A 80 0.16 29.82 -22.41
C VAL A 80 -0.68 28.69 -21.84
N GLU A 81 -0.03 27.69 -21.24
CA GLU A 81 -0.73 26.55 -20.64
C GLU A 81 -0.87 26.74 -19.12
N PHE A 82 -2.05 26.37 -18.61
CA PHE A 82 -2.34 26.29 -17.18
C PHE A 82 -2.66 24.84 -16.80
N ALA A 83 -2.44 24.50 -15.52
CA ALA A 83 -2.70 23.14 -15.03
C ALA A 83 -3.26 23.10 -13.61
N TYR A 84 -4.20 22.18 -13.39
CA TYR A 84 -4.51 21.62 -12.09
C TYR A 84 -3.43 20.60 -11.72
N VAL A 85 -2.86 20.72 -10.53
CA VAL A 85 -1.75 19.87 -10.09
C VAL A 85 -2.09 19.19 -8.77
N PHE A 86 -1.96 17.88 -8.75
CA PHE A 86 -2.14 17.03 -7.57
C PHE A 86 -0.80 16.39 -7.21
N LEU A 87 -0.62 16.01 -5.95
CA LEU A 87 0.54 15.25 -5.50
C LEU A 87 0.08 13.98 -4.78
N LEU A 88 0.61 12.84 -5.20
CA LEU A 88 0.48 11.55 -4.53
C LEU A 88 1.85 11.11 -4.04
N TYR A 89 1.98 10.75 -2.77
CA TYR A 89 3.27 10.30 -2.23
C TYR A 89 3.08 9.22 -1.18
N GLY A 90 4.07 8.33 -1.07
CA GLY A 90 4.07 7.21 -0.15
C GLY A 90 3.70 5.88 -0.79
N GLY A 91 4.31 4.80 -0.30
CA GLY A 91 3.93 3.42 -0.66
C GLY A 91 2.60 2.92 -0.08
N SER A 92 1.93 3.73 0.76
CA SER A 92 0.60 3.46 1.30
C SER A 92 -0.32 4.65 1.04
N CYS A 93 -0.53 4.96 -0.24
CA CYS A 93 -1.23 6.15 -0.72
C CYS A 93 -2.57 5.87 -1.40
N GLU A 94 -3.05 4.63 -1.35
CA GLU A 94 -4.27 4.12 -1.99
C GLU A 94 -5.50 4.99 -1.72
N HIS A 95 -5.65 5.37 -0.44
CA HIS A 95 -6.73 6.21 0.05
C HIS A 95 -6.70 7.63 -0.57
N TYR A 96 -5.51 8.22 -0.71
CA TYR A 96 -5.32 9.52 -1.34
C TYR A 96 -5.40 9.45 -2.87
N PHE A 97 -5.07 8.30 -3.47
CA PHE A 97 -5.25 8.05 -4.89
C PHE A 97 -6.73 8.13 -5.28
N LEU A 98 -7.64 7.55 -4.49
CA LEU A 98 -9.08 7.67 -4.72
C LEU A 98 -9.54 9.13 -4.72
N GLY A 99 -9.04 9.92 -3.78
CA GLY A 99 -9.29 11.35 -3.72
C GLY A 99 -8.79 12.12 -4.95
N ALA A 100 -7.57 11.83 -5.40
CA ALA A 100 -7.00 12.41 -6.62
C ALA A 100 -7.81 12.06 -7.87
N MET A 101 -8.21 10.79 -8.03
CA MET A 101 -9.04 10.32 -9.14
C MET A 101 -10.42 10.97 -9.14
N HIS A 102 -11.05 11.08 -7.98
CA HIS A 102 -12.34 11.76 -7.82
C HIS A 102 -12.23 13.25 -8.18
N ALA A 103 -11.20 13.95 -7.71
CA ALA A 103 -10.99 15.36 -8.04
C ALA A 103 -10.77 15.54 -9.56
N ALA A 104 -9.98 14.67 -10.19
CA ALA A 104 -9.78 14.67 -11.65
C ALA A 104 -11.09 14.43 -12.41
N TRP A 105 -11.89 13.45 -12.01
CA TRP A 105 -13.24 13.21 -12.56
C TRP A 105 -14.11 14.45 -12.43
N SER A 106 -14.16 15.03 -11.22
CA SER A 106 -15.01 16.19 -10.92
C SER A 106 -14.69 17.39 -11.81
N LEU A 107 -13.41 17.67 -12.03
CA LEU A 107 -12.97 18.71 -12.96
C LEU A 107 -13.51 18.47 -14.38
N MET A 108 -13.54 17.21 -14.84
CA MET A 108 -14.04 16.86 -16.16
C MET A 108 -15.57 16.94 -16.25
N LYS A 109 -16.27 16.43 -15.23
CA LYS A 109 -17.72 16.52 -15.07
C LYS A 109 -18.21 17.98 -15.10
N HIS A 110 -17.41 18.89 -14.53
CA HIS A 110 -17.70 20.33 -14.51
C HIS A 110 -17.06 21.12 -15.67
N LEU A 111 -16.59 20.42 -16.71
CA LEU A 111 -16.08 21.03 -17.95
C LEU A 111 -14.91 22.00 -17.72
N CYS A 112 -14.08 21.77 -16.70
CA CYS A 112 -12.84 22.52 -16.52
C CYS A 112 -11.87 22.23 -17.67
N ILE A 113 -11.30 23.28 -18.25
CA ILE A 113 -10.63 23.19 -19.56
C ILE A 113 -9.11 22.99 -19.48
N HIS A 114 -8.52 23.23 -18.31
CA HIS A 114 -7.06 23.23 -18.15
C HIS A 114 -6.49 21.81 -17.97
N ARG A 115 -5.16 21.68 -18.16
CA ARG A 115 -4.45 20.40 -18.02
C ARG A 115 -4.60 19.89 -16.59
N ARG A 116 -4.53 18.56 -16.43
CA ARG A 116 -4.60 17.86 -15.13
C ARG A 116 -3.32 17.07 -15.00
N VAL A 117 -2.56 17.33 -13.93
CA VAL A 117 -1.22 16.79 -13.70
C VAL A 117 -1.22 16.06 -12.36
N LEU A 118 -0.76 14.81 -12.35
CA LEU A 118 -0.50 14.09 -11.11
C LEU A 118 1.02 13.98 -10.92
N MET A 119 1.54 14.67 -9.93
CA MET A 119 2.90 14.45 -9.45
C MET A 119 2.91 13.23 -8.52
N TYR A 120 3.93 12.38 -8.60
CA TYR A 120 4.01 11.18 -7.78
C TYR A 120 5.44 10.82 -7.34
N THR A 121 5.61 10.28 -6.13
CA THR A 121 6.92 9.79 -5.66
C THR A 121 7.22 8.36 -6.15
N PRO A 122 8.50 7.94 -6.25
CA PRO A 122 8.85 6.64 -6.83
C PRO A 122 8.28 5.42 -6.11
N ASP A 123 7.92 5.56 -4.83
CA ASP A 123 7.31 4.53 -4.00
C ASP A 123 5.80 4.40 -4.18
N VAL A 124 5.16 5.28 -4.97
CA VAL A 124 3.74 5.11 -5.33
C VAL A 124 3.56 3.81 -6.14
N PRO A 125 2.64 2.91 -5.73
CA PRO A 125 2.43 1.64 -6.42
C PRO A 125 2.12 1.82 -7.90
N ARG A 126 2.86 1.09 -8.75
CA ARG A 126 2.79 1.26 -10.22
C ARG A 126 1.40 1.01 -10.78
N ASN A 127 0.67 0.05 -10.22
CA ASN A 127 -0.68 -0.26 -10.64
C ASN A 127 -1.64 0.93 -10.46
N LEU A 128 -1.45 1.80 -9.47
CA LEU A 128 -2.24 3.03 -9.32
C LEU A 128 -2.00 4.01 -10.47
N LEU A 129 -0.74 4.15 -10.89
CA LEU A 129 -0.37 5.02 -12.02
C LEU A 129 -0.92 4.49 -13.34
N ASP A 130 -0.90 3.17 -13.52
CA ASP A 130 -1.44 2.53 -14.72
C ASP A 130 -2.96 2.77 -14.85
N VAL A 131 -3.69 2.81 -13.72
CA VAL A 131 -5.11 3.20 -13.68
C VAL A 131 -5.32 4.65 -14.05
N ALA A 132 -4.53 5.55 -13.44
CA ALA A 132 -4.64 6.98 -13.67
C ALA A 132 -4.51 7.28 -15.18
N ASN A 133 -3.58 6.58 -15.83
CA ASN A 133 -3.35 6.62 -17.27
C ASN A 133 -4.50 5.96 -18.06
N ALA A 134 -4.92 4.74 -17.67
CA ALA A 134 -5.99 4.00 -18.34
C ALA A 134 -7.33 4.75 -18.39
N CYS A 135 -7.68 5.45 -17.29
CA CYS A 135 -8.91 6.23 -17.20
C CYS A 135 -8.81 7.59 -17.92
N GLY A 136 -7.63 8.01 -18.38
CA GLY A 136 -7.42 9.37 -18.92
C GLY A 136 -7.67 10.47 -17.87
N ALA A 137 -7.56 10.15 -16.58
CA ALA A 137 -7.84 11.06 -15.49
C ALA A 137 -6.89 12.27 -15.50
N PHE A 138 -5.62 12.01 -15.81
CA PHE A 138 -4.57 13.01 -15.91
C PHE A 138 -4.02 13.05 -17.33
N HIS A 139 -3.68 14.26 -17.78
CA HIS A 139 -2.98 14.45 -19.05
C HIS A 139 -1.48 14.17 -18.93
N GLU A 140 -0.96 14.21 -17.69
CA GLU A 140 0.45 14.08 -17.38
C GLU A 140 0.62 13.41 -16.00
N LEU A 141 1.50 12.41 -15.95
CA LEU A 141 2.03 11.86 -14.70
C LEU A 141 3.50 12.31 -14.57
N VAL A 142 3.85 13.00 -13.49
CA VAL A 142 5.20 13.56 -13.27
C VAL A 142 5.86 12.88 -12.08
N PRO A 143 6.91 12.06 -12.28
CA PRO A 143 7.69 11.55 -11.17
C PRO A 143 8.39 12.71 -10.44
N THR A 144 8.37 12.68 -9.11
CA THR A 144 9.00 13.70 -8.26
C THR A 144 9.68 13.09 -7.05
N GLU A 145 10.77 13.70 -6.61
CA GLU A 145 11.48 13.27 -5.41
C GLU A 145 10.88 13.88 -4.14
N TYR A 146 11.00 13.15 -3.04
CA TYR A 146 10.68 13.66 -1.70
C TYR A 146 11.46 14.94 -1.38
N ILE A 147 10.88 15.73 -0.47
CA ILE A 147 11.58 16.82 0.20
C ILE A 147 11.74 16.43 1.67
N GLU A 148 12.96 16.08 2.05
CA GLU A 148 13.34 15.76 3.43
C GLU A 148 13.64 17.06 4.18
N ALA A 149 12.65 17.58 4.89
CA ALA A 149 12.82 18.80 5.68
C ALA A 149 13.40 18.49 7.07
N SER A 150 14.18 19.42 7.60
CA SER A 150 14.72 19.33 8.95
C SER A 150 13.60 19.27 10.01
N GLU A 151 13.83 18.52 11.09
CA GLU A 151 12.83 18.36 12.17
C GLU A 151 12.44 19.69 12.84
N VAL A 152 13.27 20.73 12.71
CA VAL A 152 13.03 22.06 13.31
C VAL A 152 11.79 22.76 12.73
N PHE A 153 11.31 22.33 11.56
CA PHE A 153 10.08 22.86 10.94
C PHE A 153 8.80 22.26 11.54
N PHE A 154 8.91 21.36 12.51
CA PHE A 154 7.77 20.67 13.10
C PHE A 154 7.65 20.99 14.59
N SER A 155 6.43 21.25 15.06
CA SER A 155 6.18 21.63 16.45
C SER A 155 6.58 20.59 17.49
N ASN A 156 6.63 19.31 17.12
CA ASN A 156 7.04 18.19 17.97
C ASN A 156 7.33 16.92 17.12
N PRO A 157 7.95 15.87 17.69
CA PRO A 157 8.24 14.63 16.96
C PRO A 157 7.01 13.92 16.36
N GLN A 158 5.84 14.03 17.00
CA GLN A 158 4.61 13.45 16.46
C GLN A 158 4.12 14.22 15.23
N SER A 159 4.27 15.54 15.23
CA SER A 159 4.05 16.39 14.05
C SER A 159 5.01 16.02 12.93
N HIS A 160 6.31 15.81 13.24
CA HIS A 160 7.28 15.35 12.25
C HIS A 160 6.91 13.97 11.66
N ARG A 161 6.54 12.99 12.49
CA ARG A 161 6.09 11.68 11.99
C ARG A 161 4.87 11.77 11.07
N ARG A 162 3.95 12.69 11.35
CA ARG A 162 2.73 12.89 10.56
C ARG A 162 2.98 13.68 9.27
N PHE A 163 3.84 14.70 9.33
CA PHE A 163 3.97 15.70 8.28
C PHE A 163 5.38 15.78 7.66
N GLY A 164 6.31 14.88 7.99
CA GLY A 164 7.72 14.96 7.55
C GLY A 164 7.89 15.08 6.04
N LYS A 165 6.96 14.49 5.28
CA LYS A 165 6.94 14.52 3.81
C LYS A 165 6.07 15.62 3.20
N ILE A 166 5.40 16.45 4.00
CA ILE A 166 4.38 17.43 3.54
C ILE A 166 4.96 18.47 2.59
N PHE A 167 6.22 18.86 2.80
CA PHE A 167 6.90 19.85 1.97
C PHE A 167 7.14 19.39 0.54
N THR A 168 7.00 18.09 0.24
CA THR A 168 7.07 17.53 -1.13
C THR A 168 6.11 18.24 -2.08
N LYS A 169 5.00 18.81 -1.56
CA LYS A 169 4.08 19.69 -2.31
C LYS A 169 4.79 20.82 -3.06
N TYR A 170 5.90 21.35 -2.56
CA TYR A 170 6.59 22.47 -3.21
C TYR A 170 7.27 22.10 -4.52
N ARG A 171 7.43 20.80 -4.82
CA ARG A 171 7.93 20.33 -6.12
C ARG A 171 7.10 20.84 -7.30
N VAL A 172 5.86 21.24 -7.07
CA VAL A 172 4.98 21.88 -8.07
C VAL A 172 5.62 23.13 -8.70
N LEU A 173 6.54 23.80 -8.00
CA LEU A 173 7.29 24.96 -8.51
C LEU A 173 8.27 24.58 -9.63
N SER A 174 8.59 23.30 -9.83
CA SER A 174 9.45 22.84 -10.93
C SER A 174 8.75 22.80 -12.29
N LEU A 175 7.43 22.98 -12.34
CA LEU A 175 6.62 22.82 -13.54
C LEU A 175 6.60 24.08 -14.44
N GLU A 176 7.78 24.66 -14.73
CA GLU A 176 7.97 25.96 -15.42
C GLU A 176 7.43 26.02 -16.86
N ARG A 177 7.01 24.88 -17.43
CA ARG A 177 6.29 24.85 -18.70
C ARG A 177 4.89 25.45 -18.61
N TYR A 178 4.30 25.51 -17.42
CA TYR A 178 3.01 26.12 -17.15
C TYR A 178 3.21 27.55 -16.64
N GLU A 179 2.42 28.48 -17.17
CA GLU A 179 2.48 29.88 -16.70
C GLU A 179 1.84 30.03 -15.32
N ARG A 180 0.80 29.24 -15.03
CA ARG A 180 0.13 29.17 -13.73
C ARG A 180 -0.30 27.74 -13.46
N ILE A 181 -0.18 27.36 -12.20
CA ILE A 181 -0.71 26.09 -11.69
C ILE A 181 -1.71 26.37 -10.58
N LEU A 182 -2.75 25.56 -10.50
CA LEU A 182 -3.62 25.48 -9.33
C LEU A 182 -3.31 24.16 -8.64
N PHE A 183 -2.54 24.22 -7.56
CA PHE A 183 -2.30 23.06 -6.71
C PHE A 183 -3.55 22.75 -5.91
N LEU A 184 -3.94 21.47 -5.90
CA LEU A 184 -5.12 20.93 -5.25
C LEU A 184 -4.70 19.72 -4.40
N ASP A 185 -5.00 19.77 -3.10
CA ASP A 185 -4.88 18.59 -2.25
C ASP A 185 -5.82 17.46 -2.74
N THR A 186 -5.50 16.23 -2.39
CA THR A 186 -6.25 15.05 -2.85
C THR A 186 -7.50 14.78 -2.03
N ASP A 187 -7.74 15.52 -0.96
CA ASP A 187 -8.90 15.42 -0.06
C ASP A 187 -9.94 16.52 -0.31
N LEU A 188 -10.14 16.85 -1.59
CA LEU A 188 -11.10 17.86 -2.04
C LEU A 188 -12.31 17.23 -2.75
N PHE A 189 -13.48 17.84 -2.58
CA PHE A 189 -14.68 17.59 -3.37
C PHE A 189 -15.04 18.84 -4.18
N ILE A 190 -14.84 18.75 -5.49
CA ILE A 190 -15.08 19.82 -6.45
C ILE A 190 -16.48 19.67 -7.03
N ARG A 191 -17.30 20.73 -6.94
CA ARG A 191 -18.73 20.71 -7.28
C ARG A 191 -19.12 21.69 -8.39
N ALA A 192 -18.14 22.37 -8.97
CA ALA A 192 -18.36 23.35 -10.02
C ALA A 192 -17.10 23.55 -10.86
N ASN A 193 -17.26 24.26 -11.97
CA ASN A 193 -16.12 24.75 -12.73
C ASN A 193 -15.34 25.77 -11.87
N ILE A 194 -14.02 25.60 -11.81
CA ILE A 194 -13.12 26.46 -11.03
C ILE A 194 -12.03 27.14 -11.89
N ASP A 195 -12.20 27.17 -13.21
CA ASP A 195 -11.24 27.77 -14.16
C ASP A 195 -10.97 29.25 -13.83
N ARG A 196 -11.98 29.97 -13.32
CA ARG A 196 -11.87 31.39 -12.91
C ARG A 196 -10.73 31.65 -11.92
N LEU A 197 -10.34 30.67 -11.10
CA LEU A 197 -9.23 30.85 -10.17
C LEU A 197 -7.90 31.15 -10.89
N PHE A 198 -7.73 30.73 -12.14
CA PHE A 198 -6.55 31.07 -12.93
C PHE A 198 -6.49 32.55 -13.34
N GLU A 199 -7.58 33.32 -13.20
CA GLU A 199 -7.60 34.75 -13.48
C GLU A 199 -6.99 35.59 -12.35
N LEU A 200 -6.82 35.01 -11.16
CA LEU A 200 -6.24 35.70 -10.01
C LEU A 200 -4.73 35.92 -10.16
N GLN A 201 -4.18 36.86 -9.39
CA GLN A 201 -2.75 37.12 -9.34
C GLN A 201 -2.05 36.09 -8.44
N PRO A 202 -1.14 35.24 -8.96
CA PRO A 202 -0.35 34.34 -8.12
C PRO A 202 0.72 35.12 -7.31
N PRO A 203 1.08 34.64 -6.09
CA PRO A 203 0.49 33.49 -5.41
C PRO A 203 -0.91 33.82 -4.87
N ALA A 204 -1.87 32.89 -4.93
CA ALA A 204 -3.20 33.08 -4.34
C ALA A 204 -3.64 31.85 -3.54
N ALA A 205 -4.26 32.07 -2.38
CA ALA A 205 -4.76 31.04 -1.49
C ALA A 205 -5.90 31.60 -0.62
N MET A 206 -6.65 30.73 0.05
CA MET A 206 -7.67 31.18 1.00
C MET A 206 -6.99 31.66 2.28
N ALA A 207 -7.27 32.90 2.69
CA ALA A 207 -6.85 33.39 4.00
C ALA A 207 -7.55 32.61 5.11
N ARG A 208 -6.79 32.15 6.10
CA ARG A 208 -7.31 31.79 7.42
C ARG A 208 -7.57 33.09 8.20
N GLY A 209 -8.29 32.97 9.30
CA GLY A 209 -8.80 34.09 10.09
C GLY A 209 -10.26 34.45 9.79
N PRO A 210 -10.88 35.22 10.70
CA PRO A 210 -12.29 35.57 10.65
C PRO A 210 -12.63 36.69 9.64
N ASP A 211 -11.63 37.39 9.15
CA ASP A 211 -11.83 38.44 8.18
C ASP A 211 -11.35 37.90 6.82
N LYS A 212 -12.30 37.53 5.94
CA LYS A 212 -12.00 37.07 4.58
C LYS A 212 -11.81 38.28 3.65
N PRO A 213 -10.62 38.51 3.07
CA PRO A 213 -10.42 39.59 2.14
C PRO A 213 -11.22 39.35 0.85
N PRO A 214 -11.74 40.40 0.17
CA PRO A 214 -12.42 40.25 -1.10
C PRO A 214 -11.57 39.50 -2.14
N GLU A 215 -12.22 38.81 -3.07
CA GLU A 215 -11.56 38.04 -4.14
C GLU A 215 -10.44 38.84 -4.83
N GLY A 216 -9.27 38.21 -5.00
CA GLY A 216 -8.13 38.80 -5.72
C GLY A 216 -7.43 39.93 -4.98
N THR A 217 -7.95 40.42 -3.86
CA THR A 217 -7.27 41.44 -3.06
C THR A 217 -6.10 40.84 -2.28
N ARG A 218 -5.15 41.68 -1.90
CA ARG A 218 -3.93 41.26 -1.22
C ARG A 218 -4.21 40.86 0.22
N ILE A 219 -3.79 39.66 0.60
CA ILE A 219 -3.81 39.17 1.98
C ILE A 219 -2.73 39.92 2.77
N ARG A 220 -3.10 40.39 3.97
CA ARG A 220 -2.19 41.10 4.89
C ARG A 220 -0.93 40.27 5.19
N GLU A 221 0.20 40.96 5.33
CA GLU A 221 1.47 40.34 5.74
C GLU A 221 1.31 39.43 6.95
N ARG A 222 1.90 38.22 6.85
CA ARG A 222 1.86 37.14 7.85
C ARG A 222 0.46 36.66 8.26
N ASN A 223 -0.59 37.01 7.52
CA ASN A 223 -1.90 36.40 7.75
C ASN A 223 -1.87 34.95 7.23
N PRO A 224 -2.17 33.93 8.06
CA PRO A 224 -2.05 32.54 7.65
C PRO A 224 -2.96 32.18 6.48
N ILE A 225 -2.50 31.31 5.59
CA ILE A 225 -3.29 30.77 4.46
C ILE A 225 -3.66 29.31 4.68
N ASN A 226 -4.67 28.78 3.97
CA ASN A 226 -4.88 27.35 3.80
C ASN A 226 -4.21 26.89 2.50
N ALA A 227 -3.33 25.88 2.58
CA ALA A 227 -2.52 25.41 1.47
C ALA A 227 -3.15 24.27 0.64
N GLY A 228 -4.43 23.93 0.86
CA GLY A 228 -5.12 22.89 0.09
C GLY A 228 -5.55 23.30 -1.31
N VAL A 229 -5.69 24.61 -1.55
CA VAL A 229 -5.95 25.19 -2.88
C VAL A 229 -5.05 26.41 -3.04
N MET A 230 -4.05 26.31 -3.92
CA MET A 230 -3.06 27.37 -4.15
C MET A 230 -2.86 27.64 -5.63
N LEU A 231 -3.08 28.87 -6.06
CA LEU A 231 -2.65 29.33 -7.37
C LEU A 231 -1.21 29.82 -7.27
N LEU A 232 -0.31 29.22 -8.05
CA LEU A 232 1.12 29.54 -8.04
C LEU A 232 1.63 29.78 -9.45
N LYS A 233 2.67 30.60 -9.56
CA LYS A 233 3.53 30.65 -10.73
C LYS A 233 4.74 29.75 -10.46
N PRO A 234 4.95 28.68 -11.24
CA PRO A 234 6.14 27.85 -11.10
C PRO A 234 7.44 28.67 -11.24
N ASP A 235 8.44 28.35 -10.44
CA ASP A 235 9.74 29.01 -10.37
C ASP A 235 10.75 28.00 -9.79
N ALA A 236 11.55 27.37 -10.65
CA ALA A 236 12.51 26.36 -10.23
C ALA A 236 13.65 26.97 -9.42
N GLY A 237 13.99 28.25 -9.68
CA GLY A 237 14.98 28.99 -8.91
C GLY A 237 14.53 29.20 -7.47
N LEU A 238 13.27 29.59 -7.27
CA LEU A 238 12.66 29.67 -5.95
C LEU A 238 12.61 28.30 -5.27
N LEU A 239 12.22 27.23 -5.98
CA LEU A 239 12.23 25.88 -5.43
C LEU A 239 13.61 25.51 -4.85
N GLN A 240 14.70 25.78 -5.57
CA GLN A 240 16.05 25.50 -5.07
C GLN A 240 16.37 26.27 -3.79
N GLN A 241 15.92 27.53 -3.68
CA GLN A 241 16.08 28.30 -2.45
C GLN A 241 15.32 27.68 -1.28
N LEU A 242 14.06 27.26 -1.49
CA LEU A 242 13.26 26.58 -0.47
C LEU A 242 13.91 25.27 -0.03
N LEU A 243 14.42 24.47 -0.97
CA LEU A 243 15.08 23.19 -0.66
C LEU A 243 16.32 23.38 0.22
N VAL A 244 17.15 24.38 -0.08
CA VAL A 244 18.32 24.71 0.74
C VAL A 244 17.89 25.11 2.15
N GLU A 245 16.85 25.93 2.30
CA GLU A 245 16.37 26.35 3.62
C GLU A 245 15.75 25.19 4.42
N LEU A 246 14.91 24.36 3.77
CA LEU A 246 14.23 23.24 4.41
C LEU A 246 15.22 22.16 4.87
N THR A 247 16.34 21.96 4.16
CA THR A 247 17.38 20.98 4.51
C THR A 247 18.46 21.55 5.43
N GLN A 248 18.77 22.85 5.32
CA GLN A 248 19.83 23.54 6.06
C GLN A 248 19.33 24.86 6.69
N PRO A 249 18.46 24.78 7.71
CA PRO A 249 17.86 25.96 8.31
C PRO A 249 18.92 26.84 9.00
N ARG A 250 18.97 28.12 8.61
CA ARG A 250 19.96 29.10 9.14
C ARG A 250 19.52 29.78 10.44
N GLN A 251 18.26 29.65 10.84
CA GLN A 251 17.69 30.31 12.01
C GLN A 251 16.73 29.37 12.77
N ARG A 252 16.56 29.67 14.06
CA ARG A 252 15.54 29.02 14.90
C ARG A 252 14.17 29.59 14.49
N LEU A 253 13.45 28.86 13.65
CA LEU A 253 12.14 29.24 13.15
C LEU A 253 11.03 28.89 14.17
N PRO A 254 9.87 29.58 14.13
CA PRO A 254 8.77 29.30 15.04
C PRO A 254 8.18 27.89 14.82
N ASN A 255 7.57 27.33 15.87
CA ASN A 255 6.90 26.03 15.81
C ASN A 255 5.69 26.09 14.87
N TYR A 256 5.72 25.32 13.78
CA TYR A 256 4.61 25.24 12.83
C TYR A 256 3.60 24.14 13.21
N ASN A 257 2.32 24.50 13.20
CA ASN A 257 1.19 23.59 13.43
C ASN A 257 0.61 23.05 12.12
N SER A 258 0.76 23.81 11.03
CA SER A 258 0.47 23.39 9.66
C SER A 258 1.74 23.66 8.83
N PRO A 259 2.74 22.76 8.87
CA PRO A 259 4.11 23.07 8.43
C PRO A 259 4.21 23.63 7.01
N ASP A 260 3.45 23.09 6.05
CA ASP A 260 3.40 23.58 4.68
C ASP A 260 2.79 24.99 4.59
N ALA A 261 1.60 25.18 5.14
CA ALA A 261 0.89 26.46 5.07
C ALA A 261 1.57 27.58 5.87
N ASP A 262 2.08 27.26 7.07
CA ASP A 262 2.71 28.24 7.96
C ASP A 262 4.05 28.69 7.41
N TYR A 263 4.86 27.77 6.86
CA TYR A 263 6.12 28.11 6.20
C TYR A 263 5.89 29.05 5.01
N LEU A 264 4.92 28.75 4.14
CA LEU A 264 4.56 29.63 3.02
C LEU A 264 3.98 30.98 3.45
N THR A 265 3.39 31.07 4.64
CA THR A 265 2.88 32.33 5.19
C THR A 265 4.03 33.25 5.60
N GLU A 266 5.07 32.68 6.23
CA GLU A 266 6.21 33.43 6.81
C GLU A 266 7.32 33.69 5.78
N HIS A 267 7.51 32.80 4.80
CA HIS A 267 8.65 32.84 3.89
C HIS A 267 8.68 34.14 3.06
N ALA A 268 9.86 34.76 2.95
CA ALA A 268 10.04 36.06 2.29
C ALA A 268 9.59 36.08 0.81
N ALA A 269 9.58 34.91 0.16
CA ALA A 269 9.08 34.79 -1.21
C ALA A 269 7.54 34.92 -1.33
N PHE A 270 6.81 34.86 -0.22
CA PHE A 270 5.35 34.73 -0.22
C PHE A 270 4.66 35.68 0.78
N CYS A 271 5.34 36.00 1.89
CA CYS A 271 4.82 36.87 2.94
C CYS A 271 4.29 38.18 2.35
N GLY A 272 3.02 38.44 2.63
CA GLY A 272 2.31 39.61 2.15
C GLY A 272 2.18 39.69 0.64
N ARG A 273 2.42 38.64 -0.15
CA ARG A 273 2.22 38.63 -1.62
C ARG A 273 1.01 37.80 -2.06
N TRP A 274 0.40 37.07 -1.15
CA TRP A 274 -0.79 36.27 -1.42
C TRP A 274 -1.98 37.12 -1.83
N SER A 275 -2.66 36.74 -2.91
CA SER A 275 -3.99 37.21 -3.27
C SER A 275 -5.07 36.30 -2.65
N SER A 276 -6.25 36.85 -2.37
CA SER A 276 -7.33 36.14 -1.71
C SER A 276 -8.09 35.22 -2.68
N ILE A 277 -8.07 33.91 -2.40
CA ILE A 277 -9.06 32.96 -2.91
C ILE A 277 -10.29 32.97 -1.97
N PRO A 278 -11.52 33.13 -2.49
CA PRO A 278 -12.72 33.12 -1.67
C PRO A 278 -12.96 31.80 -0.93
N LEU A 279 -13.70 31.87 0.19
CA LEU A 279 -13.98 30.73 1.07
C LEU A 279 -14.69 29.57 0.34
N GLU A 280 -15.56 29.87 -0.63
CA GLU A 280 -16.30 28.88 -1.41
C GLU A 280 -15.41 27.94 -2.26
N TYR A 281 -14.16 28.31 -2.51
CA TYR A 281 -13.19 27.53 -3.29
C TYR A 281 -12.19 26.75 -2.43
N ASN A 282 -12.29 26.81 -1.11
CA ASN A 282 -11.49 25.99 -0.19
C ASN A 282 -12.23 25.85 1.15
N TYR A 283 -13.47 25.36 1.08
CA TYR A 283 -14.36 25.30 2.23
C TYR A 283 -14.00 24.09 3.11
N GLN A 284 -13.27 24.35 4.19
CA GLN A 284 -12.74 23.30 5.07
C GLN A 284 -13.82 22.73 6.00
N LEU A 285 -14.14 21.44 5.84
CA LEU A 285 -15.01 20.66 6.72
C LEU A 285 -14.19 19.85 7.73
N GLU A 286 -14.58 19.93 8.99
CA GLU A 286 -14.20 18.96 10.02
C GLU A 286 -15.43 18.10 10.34
N PHE A 287 -15.25 16.79 10.55
CA PHE A 287 -16.37 15.84 10.68
C PHE A 287 -17.23 16.06 11.94
N GLU A 288 -16.79 16.88 12.88
CA GLU A 288 -17.44 17.11 14.17
C GLU A 288 -18.33 18.37 14.19
N SER A 289 -18.71 18.95 13.04
CA SER A 289 -19.06 20.38 13.03
C SER A 289 -20.27 20.92 12.30
N LEU A 290 -21.31 20.12 12.11
CA LEU A 290 -22.56 20.66 11.58
C LEU A 290 -23.30 21.43 12.69
N ASP A 291 -23.37 22.77 12.63
CA ASP A 291 -24.22 23.60 13.52
C ASP A 291 -25.69 23.50 13.06
N PRO A 292 -26.54 22.81 13.83
CA PRO A 292 -27.90 22.51 13.43
C PRO A 292 -28.88 23.68 13.54
N LYS A 293 -28.48 24.81 14.13
CA LYS A 293 -29.42 25.89 14.51
C LYS A 293 -29.75 26.89 13.39
N ARG A 294 -28.95 26.93 12.31
CA ARG A 294 -29.00 28.03 11.32
C ARG A 294 -29.34 27.62 9.88
N GLY A 295 -29.48 26.33 9.58
CA GLY A 295 -29.80 25.89 8.22
C GLY A 295 -28.67 26.13 7.20
N THR A 296 -27.42 26.09 7.66
CA THR A 296 -26.21 26.34 6.86
C THR A 296 -25.03 25.47 7.32
N VAL A 297 -24.03 25.23 6.45
CA VAL A 297 -22.80 24.53 6.85
C VAL A 297 -21.92 25.47 7.69
N SER A 298 -21.39 24.99 8.82
CA SER A 298 -20.57 25.75 9.77
C SER A 298 -19.30 25.01 10.20
N PHE A 299 -18.39 25.73 10.86
CA PHE A 299 -17.11 25.22 11.39
C PHE A 299 -17.27 24.37 12.65
N SER A 300 -16.25 23.56 12.96
CA SER A 300 -16.14 22.89 14.26
C SER A 300 -15.90 23.95 15.30
N SER A 301 -16.56 23.80 16.44
CA SER A 301 -16.49 24.69 17.59
C SER A 301 -15.06 24.87 18.14
N ALA A 302 -14.06 24.15 17.61
CA ALA A 302 -12.65 24.35 17.94
C ALA A 302 -11.98 25.54 17.23
N ARG A 303 -12.59 26.14 16.20
CA ARG A 303 -11.93 27.20 15.38
C ARG A 303 -12.84 28.33 14.88
N GLU A 304 -13.98 28.62 15.51
CA GLU A 304 -14.87 29.74 15.13
C GLU A 304 -14.12 31.08 14.98
N ALA A 305 -13.14 31.35 15.85
CA ALA A 305 -12.32 32.57 15.80
C ALA A 305 -11.36 32.65 14.59
N HIS A 306 -11.16 31.55 13.84
CA HIS A 306 -10.21 31.47 12.72
C HIS A 306 -10.86 31.54 11.34
N PHE A 307 -12.17 31.71 11.18
CA PHE A 307 -12.73 31.65 9.82
C PHE A 307 -13.84 32.65 9.46
N SER A 308 -14.65 33.16 10.40
CA SER A 308 -15.39 34.41 10.13
C SER A 308 -15.78 35.20 11.39
N LYS A 309 -15.82 36.54 11.33
CA LYS A 309 -16.28 37.41 12.44
C LYS A 309 -17.79 37.34 12.64
N GLU A 310 -18.49 37.06 11.55
CA GLU A 310 -19.88 36.66 11.49
C GLU A 310 -19.87 35.19 11.09
N GLY A 311 -20.27 34.23 11.93
CA GLY A 311 -20.31 32.79 11.61
C GLY A 311 -21.19 32.46 10.37
N ALA A 312 -20.75 32.83 9.17
CA ALA A 312 -21.51 32.90 7.95
C ALA A 312 -21.48 31.53 7.26
N ALA A 313 -22.19 30.58 7.86
CA ALA A 313 -23.36 30.06 7.20
C ALA A 313 -23.38 30.24 5.65
N MET A 314 -22.63 29.42 4.90
CA MET A 314 -22.59 29.52 3.43
C MET A 314 -23.70 28.67 2.81
N PRO A 315 -24.52 29.22 1.89
CA PRO A 315 -25.48 28.41 1.15
C PRO A 315 -24.77 27.29 0.41
N PHE A 316 -25.27 26.07 0.54
CA PHE A 316 -24.65 24.88 -0.06
C PHE A 316 -24.46 25.01 -1.58
N ASP A 317 -25.37 25.70 -2.27
CA ASP A 317 -25.32 25.91 -3.72
C ASP A 317 -24.20 26.88 -4.16
N ARG A 318 -23.65 27.65 -3.22
CA ARG A 318 -22.49 28.53 -3.45
C ARG A 318 -21.15 27.83 -3.29
N LEU A 319 -21.09 26.70 -2.58
CA LEU A 319 -19.86 25.95 -2.38
C LEU A 319 -19.34 25.37 -3.71
N LYS A 320 -18.08 25.64 -4.03
CA LYS A 320 -17.40 25.19 -5.25
C LYS A 320 -16.42 24.07 -4.97
N VAL A 321 -15.67 24.18 -3.88
CA VAL A 321 -14.71 23.17 -3.43
C VAL A 321 -14.83 22.99 -1.92
N ILE A 322 -15.03 21.74 -1.51
CA ILE A 322 -15.08 21.30 -0.11
C ILE A 322 -13.76 20.60 0.20
N HIS A 323 -13.14 20.90 1.34
CA HIS A 323 -11.84 20.36 1.76
C HIS A 323 -11.99 19.56 3.05
N PHE A 324 -11.70 18.26 3.00
CA PHE A 324 -11.84 17.34 4.15
C PHE A 324 -10.55 17.25 4.97
N SER A 325 -10.34 18.17 5.90
CA SER A 325 -9.12 18.19 6.73
C SER A 325 -9.10 17.15 7.87
N GLY A 326 -10.26 16.58 8.20
CA GLY A 326 -10.45 15.58 9.27
C GLY A 326 -10.41 14.15 8.74
N ALA A 327 -11.40 13.35 9.16
CA ALA A 327 -11.62 12.04 8.55
C ALA A 327 -11.79 12.19 7.03
N LYS A 328 -11.39 11.18 6.27
CA LYS A 328 -11.47 11.28 4.83
C LYS A 328 -12.78 10.66 4.36
N PRO A 329 -13.48 11.26 3.39
CA PRO A 329 -14.82 10.81 2.99
C PRO A 329 -14.79 9.36 2.50
N TRP A 330 -13.75 8.94 1.79
CA TRP A 330 -13.55 7.54 1.39
C TRP A 330 -13.35 6.58 2.57
N SER A 331 -12.90 7.01 3.74
CA SER A 331 -12.78 6.12 4.91
C SER A 331 -14.14 5.68 5.45
N HIS A 332 -15.17 6.54 5.34
CA HIS A 332 -16.52 6.26 5.84
C HIS A 332 -17.47 5.73 4.75
N VAL A 333 -17.36 6.28 3.54
CA VAL A 333 -18.15 5.89 2.36
C VAL A 333 -17.97 4.41 2.00
N LEU A 334 -16.78 3.85 2.24
CA LEU A 334 -16.42 2.49 1.87
C LEU A 334 -16.84 1.43 2.89
N GLU A 335 -17.22 1.82 4.10
CA GLU A 335 -17.53 0.87 5.17
C GLU A 335 -19.02 0.83 5.48
N ASP A 336 -19.68 2.00 5.49
CA ASP A 336 -21.09 2.10 5.85
C ASP A 336 -21.75 3.39 5.31
N ILE A 337 -22.53 3.28 4.24
CA ILE A 337 -23.39 4.39 3.74
C ILE A 337 -24.38 4.83 4.83
N ALA A 338 -24.83 3.93 5.71
CA ALA A 338 -25.66 4.29 6.85
C ALA A 338 -24.88 5.06 7.92
N ALA A 339 -23.53 5.02 7.96
CA ALA A 339 -22.76 5.96 8.78
C ALA A 339 -22.89 7.40 8.26
N MET A 340 -23.05 7.60 6.94
CA MET A 340 -23.41 8.92 6.39
C MET A 340 -24.84 9.33 6.74
N GLN A 341 -25.77 8.38 6.89
CA GLN A 341 -27.13 8.66 7.39
C GLN A 341 -27.15 8.88 8.92
N ARG A 342 -26.21 8.27 9.64
CA ARG A 342 -25.92 8.48 11.07
C ARG A 342 -25.03 9.70 11.32
N LEU A 343 -24.63 10.46 10.29
CA LEU A 343 -24.37 11.89 10.43
C LEU A 343 -25.71 12.55 10.79
N ARG A 344 -26.18 12.22 12.00
CA ARG A 344 -27.23 12.91 12.68
C ARG A 344 -26.73 14.32 12.79
N VAL A 345 -27.39 15.20 12.07
CA VAL A 345 -27.45 16.60 12.45
C VAL A 345 -28.30 16.62 13.72
N GLU A 346 -27.72 16.19 14.85
CA GLU A 346 -28.39 16.13 16.14
C GLU A 346 -28.74 17.57 16.53
N GLY A 347 -29.97 17.98 16.17
CA GLY A 347 -30.50 19.32 16.39
C GLY A 347 -31.01 20.07 15.16
N ASN A 348 -31.02 19.50 13.94
CA ASN A 348 -31.38 20.28 12.74
C ASN A 348 -32.88 20.47 12.62
N THR A 349 -33.31 21.73 12.63
CA THR A 349 -34.69 22.12 12.35
C THR A 349 -34.96 22.32 10.85
N GLN A 350 -33.95 22.20 9.97
CA GLN A 350 -34.06 22.31 8.52
C GLN A 350 -33.67 21.01 7.81
N GLN A 351 -34.65 20.10 7.72
CA GLN A 351 -34.60 18.84 6.99
C GLN A 351 -33.97 18.96 5.58
N ALA A 352 -34.29 20.03 4.83
CA ALA A 352 -33.83 20.24 3.46
C ALA A 352 -32.30 20.39 3.28
N LEU A 353 -31.58 20.99 4.25
CA LEU A 353 -30.11 21.07 4.16
C LEU A 353 -29.46 19.72 4.44
N GLY A 354 -30.00 18.99 5.41
CA GLY A 354 -29.56 17.62 5.69
C GLY A 354 -29.73 16.73 4.47
N GLU A 355 -30.89 16.83 3.80
CA GLU A 355 -31.17 16.12 2.55
C GLU A 355 -30.17 16.48 1.44
N LYS A 356 -29.88 17.77 1.20
CA LYS A 356 -28.89 18.21 0.18
C LYS A 356 -27.47 17.71 0.47
N LEU A 357 -27.04 17.74 1.74
CA LEU A 357 -25.72 17.25 2.13
C LEU A 357 -25.64 15.73 1.98
N VAL A 358 -26.68 15.01 2.42
CA VAL A 358 -26.77 13.56 2.23
C VAL A 358 -26.80 13.21 0.75
N GLU A 359 -27.53 13.95 -0.08
CA GLU A 359 -27.58 13.75 -1.52
C GLU A 359 -26.20 13.95 -2.17
N ALA A 360 -25.51 15.04 -1.86
CA ALA A 360 -24.19 15.32 -2.42
C ALA A 360 -23.10 14.37 -1.91
N LEU A 361 -23.14 13.97 -0.64
CA LEU A 361 -22.27 12.93 -0.12
C LEU A 361 -22.61 11.56 -0.72
N SER A 362 -23.89 11.28 -0.99
CA SER A 362 -24.32 10.07 -1.70
C SER A 362 -23.89 10.08 -3.17
N GLU A 363 -23.87 11.25 -3.81
CA GLU A 363 -23.30 11.45 -5.14
C GLU A 363 -21.79 11.20 -5.12
N TYR A 364 -21.05 11.84 -4.21
CA TYR A 364 -19.64 11.58 -3.97
C TYR A 364 -19.37 10.09 -3.74
N ALA A 365 -20.18 9.43 -2.90
CA ALA A 365 -20.10 8.01 -2.63
C ALA A 365 -20.38 7.15 -3.85
N ARG A 366 -21.36 7.53 -4.67
CA ARG A 366 -21.70 6.85 -5.92
C ARG A 366 -20.55 6.98 -6.92
N ASP A 367 -20.00 8.18 -7.08
CA ASP A 367 -18.88 8.47 -7.98
C ASP A 367 -17.63 7.69 -7.52
N CYS A 368 -17.34 7.67 -6.21
CA CYS A 368 -16.29 6.81 -5.63
C CYS A 368 -16.54 5.31 -5.84
N GLY A 369 -17.79 4.84 -5.68
CA GLY A 369 -18.14 3.44 -5.94
C GLY A 369 -18.05 3.06 -7.42
N GLU A 370 -18.37 3.97 -8.33
CA GLU A 370 -18.19 3.79 -9.76
C GLU A 370 -16.70 3.74 -10.15
N LEU A 371 -15.90 4.66 -9.61
CA LEU A 371 -14.45 4.66 -9.72
C LEU A 371 -13.84 3.32 -9.29
N GLN A 372 -14.29 2.79 -8.15
CA GLN A 372 -13.85 1.48 -7.67
C GLN A 372 -14.29 0.33 -8.57
N GLY A 373 -15.53 0.36 -9.07
CA GLY A 373 -16.02 -0.62 -10.02
C GLY A 373 -15.17 -0.67 -11.30
N ILE A 374 -14.78 0.50 -11.83
CA ILE A 374 -13.88 0.61 -12.98
C ILE A 374 -12.51 0.03 -12.65
N CYS A 375 -11.95 0.37 -11.49
CA CYS A 375 -10.67 -0.17 -11.04
C CYS A 375 -10.71 -1.71 -10.89
N SER A 376 -11.82 -2.26 -10.39
CA SER A 376 -12.00 -3.72 -10.28
C SER A 376 -12.01 -4.41 -11.66
N GLN A 377 -12.67 -3.82 -12.66
CA GLN A 377 -12.71 -4.36 -14.02
C GLN A 377 -11.32 -4.39 -14.68
N LEU A 378 -10.40 -3.53 -14.23
CA LEU A 378 -9.01 -3.50 -14.68
C LEU A 378 -8.11 -4.54 -13.97
N HIS A 379 -8.67 -5.46 -13.18
CA HIS A 379 -7.98 -6.60 -12.54
C HIS A 379 -6.81 -6.20 -11.63
N LEU A 380 -6.93 -5.08 -10.91
CA LEU A 380 -5.84 -4.47 -10.16
C LEU A 380 -5.61 -5.08 -8.77
N GLY A 381 -5.47 -6.41 -8.66
CA GLY A 381 -4.98 -7.14 -7.47
C GLY A 381 -5.76 -6.96 -6.16
N GLU A 382 -5.74 -7.97 -5.29
CA GLU A 382 -6.33 -7.85 -3.95
C GLU A 382 -5.64 -6.73 -3.12
N GLY A 383 -6.45 -5.87 -2.48
CA GLY A 383 -6.01 -5.04 -1.35
C GLY A 383 -5.62 -3.58 -1.63
N ILE A 384 -5.54 -3.13 -2.90
CA ILE A 384 -5.00 -1.79 -3.20
C ILE A 384 -6.10 -0.71 -3.30
N LEU A 385 -7.35 -1.04 -3.65
CA LEU A 385 -8.40 -0.01 -3.84
C LEU A 385 -9.72 -0.31 -3.13
N TRP A 386 -9.85 -1.49 -2.53
CA TRP A 386 -11.03 -1.94 -1.81
C TRP A 386 -10.63 -2.73 -0.57
N ARG A 387 -11.45 -2.62 0.47
CA ARG A 387 -11.33 -3.47 1.65
C ARG A 387 -12.14 -4.73 1.41
N GLU A 388 -11.48 -5.87 1.45
CA GLU A 388 -12.13 -7.17 1.48
C GLU A 388 -12.40 -7.52 2.94
N MET A 389 -13.67 -7.71 3.30
CA MET A 389 -14.04 -8.07 4.66
C MET A 389 -14.77 -9.40 4.68
N PRO A 390 -14.42 -10.30 5.60
CA PRO A 390 -15.19 -11.52 5.79
C PRO A 390 -16.55 -11.10 6.34
N TRP A 391 -17.60 -11.39 5.59
CA TRP A 391 -18.96 -11.06 5.97
C TRP A 391 -19.59 -12.20 6.78
N GLU A 392 -19.38 -13.43 6.32
CA GLU A 392 -19.77 -14.63 7.04
C GLU A 392 -18.74 -15.71 6.81
N ARG A 393 -18.53 -16.56 7.81
CA ARG A 393 -17.51 -17.60 7.78
C ARG A 393 -18.03 -18.83 8.49
N GLN A 394 -17.88 -19.97 7.84
CA GLN A 394 -18.29 -21.25 8.38
C GLN A 394 -17.19 -22.29 8.16
N ARG A 395 -16.82 -22.98 9.24
CA ARG A 395 -15.97 -24.15 9.17
C ARG A 395 -16.81 -25.37 8.83
N LEU A 396 -16.32 -26.18 7.91
CA LEU A 396 -16.96 -27.36 7.39
C LEU A 396 -16.06 -28.55 7.69
N GLN A 397 -16.66 -29.66 8.14
CA GLN A 397 -15.95 -30.91 8.45
C GLN A 397 -15.79 -31.79 7.19
N VAL A 398 -15.60 -31.15 6.04
CA VAL A 398 -15.39 -31.83 4.76
C VAL A 398 -14.27 -31.13 3.99
N SER A 399 -13.68 -31.85 3.03
CA SER A 399 -12.64 -31.28 2.17
C SER A 399 -13.17 -30.13 1.32
N PRO A 400 -12.30 -29.21 0.84
CA PRO A 400 -12.69 -28.12 -0.05
C PRO A 400 -13.47 -28.58 -1.29
N GLU A 401 -13.12 -29.74 -1.87
CA GLU A 401 -13.79 -30.30 -3.05
C GLU A 401 -15.21 -30.75 -2.74
N VAL A 402 -15.40 -31.42 -1.59
CA VAL A 402 -16.72 -31.86 -1.13
C VAL A 402 -17.58 -30.64 -0.75
N ALA A 403 -17.00 -29.66 -0.04
CA ALA A 403 -17.66 -28.40 0.26
C ALA A 403 -18.10 -27.67 -1.02
N ARG A 404 -17.24 -27.60 -2.05
CA ARG A 404 -17.55 -27.01 -3.36
C ARG A 404 -18.72 -27.71 -4.04
N GLY A 405 -18.78 -29.05 -3.95
CA GLY A 405 -19.89 -29.84 -4.48
C GLY A 405 -21.23 -29.52 -3.79
N HIS A 406 -21.25 -29.52 -2.46
CA HIS A 406 -22.47 -29.20 -1.70
C HIS A 406 -22.92 -27.74 -1.89
N LEU A 407 -21.97 -26.80 -1.88
CA LEU A 407 -22.26 -25.39 -2.13
C LEU A 407 -22.73 -25.16 -3.55
N GLY A 408 -22.14 -25.82 -4.55
CA GLY A 408 -22.60 -25.75 -5.93
C GLY A 408 -24.06 -26.19 -6.11
N ALA A 409 -24.55 -27.12 -5.30
CA ALA A 409 -25.95 -27.55 -5.32
C ALA A 409 -26.90 -26.56 -4.60
N ALA A 410 -26.40 -25.79 -3.62
CA ALA A 410 -27.19 -24.87 -2.81
C ALA A 410 -27.15 -23.41 -3.32
N LEU A 411 -26.11 -23.04 -4.06
CA LEU A 411 -25.91 -21.71 -4.61
C LEU A 411 -26.77 -21.48 -5.87
N PRO A 412 -27.09 -20.21 -6.21
CA PRO A 412 -27.84 -19.87 -7.41
C PRO A 412 -27.29 -20.53 -8.69
N PRO A 413 -28.14 -21.16 -9.52
CA PRO A 413 -27.72 -21.63 -10.83
C PRO A 413 -27.36 -20.39 -11.67
N ASN A 414 -26.24 -20.46 -12.41
CA ASN A 414 -25.59 -19.38 -13.18
C ASN A 414 -24.46 -18.60 -12.47
N GLY A 415 -24.10 -18.94 -11.23
CA GLY A 415 -22.83 -18.47 -10.67
C GLY A 415 -21.66 -19.28 -11.22
N ILE A 416 -20.47 -18.69 -11.24
CA ILE A 416 -19.28 -19.30 -11.86
C ILE A 416 -18.23 -19.59 -10.80
N TRP A 417 -17.70 -20.82 -10.82
CA TRP A 417 -16.56 -21.20 -10.00
C TRP A 417 -15.23 -20.93 -10.71
N TYR A 418 -14.28 -20.41 -9.95
CA TYR A 418 -12.90 -20.17 -10.35
C TYR A 418 -11.96 -20.79 -9.32
N GLU A 419 -10.75 -21.11 -9.76
CA GLU A 419 -9.64 -21.30 -8.82
C GLU A 419 -9.25 -19.92 -8.26
N GLY A 420 -9.13 -19.83 -6.95
CA GLY A 420 -8.85 -18.58 -6.25
C GLY A 420 -7.42 -18.09 -6.46
N GLN A 421 -7.18 -16.80 -6.17
CA GLN A 421 -5.83 -16.24 -6.22
C GLN A 421 -4.94 -16.72 -5.07
N ARG A 422 -5.55 -17.23 -3.99
CA ARG A 422 -4.86 -17.83 -2.85
C ARG A 422 -4.62 -19.32 -3.15
N PRO A 423 -3.45 -19.87 -2.78
CA PRO A 423 -3.17 -21.28 -3.02
C PRO A 423 -4.25 -22.18 -2.40
N HIS A 424 -4.73 -23.15 -3.19
CA HIS A 424 -5.72 -24.14 -2.75
C HIS A 424 -7.05 -23.54 -2.28
N THR A 425 -7.49 -22.43 -2.89
CA THR A 425 -8.84 -21.90 -2.68
C THR A 425 -9.69 -21.98 -3.93
N ALA A 426 -10.99 -22.17 -3.75
CA ALA A 426 -11.98 -22.12 -4.82
C ALA A 426 -12.93 -20.95 -4.56
N VAL A 427 -13.18 -20.15 -5.58
CA VAL A 427 -14.00 -18.94 -5.49
C VAL A 427 -15.24 -19.09 -6.35
N TRP A 428 -16.41 -18.88 -5.75
CA TRP A 428 -17.69 -18.79 -6.46
C TRP A 428 -18.14 -17.35 -6.57
N ILE A 429 -18.44 -16.94 -7.80
CA ILE A 429 -18.89 -15.59 -8.13
C ILE A 429 -20.40 -15.64 -8.47
N PRO A 430 -21.23 -14.77 -7.87
CA PRO A 430 -22.66 -14.71 -8.14
C PRO A 430 -23.00 -14.46 -9.62
N PRO A 431 -24.17 -14.93 -10.10
CA PRO A 431 -24.63 -14.64 -11.45
C PRO A 431 -24.65 -13.13 -11.77
N GLY A 432 -24.12 -12.75 -12.92
CA GLY A 432 -24.08 -11.35 -13.36
C GLY A 432 -22.93 -10.52 -12.81
N GLU A 433 -22.15 -11.05 -11.87
CA GLU A 433 -20.86 -10.50 -11.43
C GLU A 433 -19.69 -11.27 -12.08
N GLY A 434 -18.62 -10.57 -12.46
CA GLY A 434 -17.42 -11.20 -13.03
C GLY A 434 -17.56 -11.70 -14.48
N MET A 435 -16.44 -12.09 -15.10
CA MET A 435 -16.35 -12.36 -16.56
C MET A 435 -17.34 -13.44 -17.03
N PRO A 436 -18.14 -13.21 -18.09
CA PRO A 436 -18.99 -14.24 -18.69
C PRO A 436 -18.15 -15.17 -19.57
N THR A 437 -18.49 -16.46 -19.57
CA THR A 437 -17.78 -17.46 -20.36
C THR A 437 -18.28 -17.64 -21.79
N ASP A 438 -19.42 -17.10 -22.24
CA ASP A 438 -19.73 -17.00 -23.69
C ASP A 438 -20.97 -16.14 -24.07
N ALA A 439 -20.78 -15.41 -25.19
CA ALA A 439 -21.75 -15.03 -26.24
C ALA A 439 -22.92 -14.04 -26.00
N THR A 440 -22.85 -13.06 -25.08
CA THR A 440 -23.68 -11.82 -25.17
C THR A 440 -22.89 -10.56 -24.75
N PRO A 441 -23.13 -9.38 -25.37
CA PRO A 441 -22.26 -8.20 -25.27
C PRO A 441 -22.49 -7.33 -24.03
N SER A 442 -23.30 -7.75 -23.04
CA SER A 442 -23.45 -6.97 -21.81
C SER A 442 -22.27 -7.22 -20.88
N ARG A 443 -21.48 -6.17 -20.66
CA ARG A 443 -20.31 -6.17 -19.77
C ARG A 443 -20.68 -6.63 -18.35
N PRO A 444 -19.91 -7.52 -17.73
CA PRO A 444 -20.21 -8.01 -16.39
C PRO A 444 -20.06 -6.93 -15.31
N ALA A 445 -20.87 -7.04 -14.26
CA ALA A 445 -20.73 -6.21 -13.08
C ALA A 445 -19.41 -6.53 -12.34
N PRO A 446 -18.73 -5.55 -11.73
CA PRO A 446 -17.58 -5.83 -10.87
C PRO A 446 -17.98 -6.78 -9.74
N VAL A 447 -17.07 -7.68 -9.37
CA VAL A 447 -17.31 -8.69 -8.33
C VAL A 447 -17.23 -8.01 -6.97
N GLY A 448 -18.40 -7.65 -6.42
CA GLY A 448 -18.55 -7.00 -5.13
C GLY A 448 -18.67 -8.00 -3.99
N ALA A 449 -19.11 -9.22 -4.29
CA ALA A 449 -19.18 -10.31 -3.34
C ALA A 449 -18.84 -11.65 -3.97
N TYR A 450 -18.26 -12.55 -3.18
CA TYR A 450 -17.99 -13.92 -3.60
C TYR A 450 -17.91 -14.83 -2.39
N LEU A 451 -18.04 -16.13 -2.65
CA LEU A 451 -17.79 -17.17 -1.66
C LEU A 451 -16.45 -17.81 -1.96
N GLU A 452 -15.56 -17.85 -0.98
CA GLU A 452 -14.28 -18.55 -1.06
C GLU A 452 -14.32 -19.80 -0.17
N ILE A 453 -13.85 -20.93 -0.68
CA ILE A 453 -13.58 -22.15 0.09
C ILE A 453 -12.07 -22.32 0.19
N SER A 454 -11.57 -22.53 1.39
CA SER A 454 -10.16 -22.78 1.68
C SER A 454 -10.01 -24.02 2.58
N GLY A 455 -8.91 -24.76 2.46
CA GLY A 455 -8.60 -25.86 3.39
C GLY A 455 -8.17 -25.33 4.77
N LEU A 456 -8.74 -25.86 5.86
CA LEU A 456 -8.26 -25.56 7.21
C LEU A 456 -6.91 -26.24 7.41
N GLY A 457 -5.84 -25.45 7.49
CA GLY A 457 -4.46 -25.95 7.42
C GLY A 457 -3.71 -25.55 6.16
N ALA A 458 -4.35 -24.81 5.23
CA ALA A 458 -3.66 -24.10 4.14
C ALA A 458 -2.84 -22.88 4.61
N SER A 459 -2.32 -22.93 5.84
CA SER A 459 -1.12 -22.19 6.19
C SER A 459 0.06 -22.94 5.55
N SER A 460 1.12 -22.23 5.19
CA SER A 460 2.37 -22.79 4.68
C SER A 460 3.09 -23.76 5.65
N SER A 461 2.47 -24.16 6.78
CA SER A 461 3.04 -25.06 7.78
C SER A 461 2.81 -26.54 7.46
N ALA A 462 3.82 -27.37 7.72
CA ALA A 462 3.76 -28.82 7.53
C ALA A 462 2.65 -29.48 8.38
N CYS A 463 1.94 -30.46 7.81
CA CYS A 463 0.83 -31.19 8.41
C CYS A 463 1.22 -32.65 8.71
N VAL A 464 0.50 -33.31 9.62
CA VAL A 464 0.70 -34.76 9.90
C VAL A 464 0.55 -35.58 8.61
N GLY A 465 1.54 -36.44 8.35
CA GLY A 465 1.66 -37.25 7.15
C GLY A 465 2.42 -36.59 6.00
N ASP A 466 2.78 -35.30 6.08
CA ASP A 466 3.67 -34.68 5.09
C ASP A 466 5.09 -35.27 5.20
N ILE A 467 5.78 -35.40 4.07
CA ILE A 467 7.22 -35.72 4.04
C ILE A 467 8.01 -34.43 3.89
N VAL A 468 8.86 -34.16 4.87
CA VAL A 468 9.61 -32.91 5.02
C VAL A 468 11.11 -33.15 5.04
N GLN A 469 11.87 -32.11 4.72
CA GLN A 469 13.33 -32.07 4.79
C GLN A 469 13.77 -30.89 5.67
N LEU A 470 14.69 -31.12 6.62
CA LEU A 470 15.16 -30.08 7.54
C LEU A 470 16.25 -29.17 6.93
N GLU A 471 17.08 -29.73 6.05
CA GLU A 471 18.20 -29.02 5.42
C GLU A 471 18.28 -29.42 3.94
N PRO A 472 18.64 -28.51 3.02
CA PRO A 472 18.78 -28.85 1.60
C PRO A 472 19.74 -30.03 1.39
N GLY A 473 19.24 -31.13 0.82
CA GLY A 473 20.02 -32.36 0.60
C GLY A 473 20.16 -33.27 1.83
N GLY A 474 19.54 -32.91 2.95
CA GLY A 474 19.49 -33.71 4.18
C GLY A 474 18.48 -34.87 4.15
N LYS A 475 18.26 -35.49 5.31
CA LYS A 475 17.35 -36.64 5.47
C LYS A 475 15.88 -36.24 5.35
N LEU A 476 15.05 -37.17 4.89
CA LEU A 476 13.60 -37.02 4.83
C LEU A 476 12.94 -37.56 6.11
N PHE A 477 11.91 -36.86 6.56
CA PHE A 477 11.12 -37.22 7.75
C PHE A 477 9.63 -37.14 7.45
N GLU A 478 8.86 -37.98 8.11
CA GLU A 478 7.40 -37.92 8.13
C GLU A 478 6.94 -37.07 9.32
N VAL A 479 5.99 -36.16 9.11
CA VAL A 479 5.38 -35.41 10.22
C VAL A 479 4.41 -36.32 10.97
N VAL A 480 4.65 -36.56 12.26
CA VAL A 480 3.83 -37.45 13.09
C VAL A 480 2.92 -36.71 14.07
N ALA A 481 3.26 -35.47 14.44
CA ALA A 481 2.41 -34.62 15.27
C ALA A 481 2.65 -33.12 14.99
N VAL A 482 1.62 -32.30 15.20
CA VAL A 482 1.71 -30.82 15.12
C VAL A 482 1.02 -30.22 16.34
N HIS A 483 1.75 -29.41 17.12
CA HIS A 483 1.22 -28.67 18.25
C HIS A 483 1.67 -27.20 18.21
N ARG A 484 0.72 -26.31 17.91
CA ARG A 484 0.97 -24.87 17.68
C ARG A 484 1.98 -24.66 16.54
N GLU A 485 3.16 -24.11 16.83
CA GLU A 485 4.24 -23.87 15.86
C GLU A 485 5.30 -24.98 15.86
N VAL A 486 5.18 -25.97 16.74
CA VAL A 486 6.13 -27.09 16.88
C VAL A 486 5.57 -28.31 16.16
N VAL A 487 6.42 -28.91 15.33
CA VAL A 487 6.14 -30.08 14.51
C VAL A 487 7.07 -31.20 14.97
N THR A 488 6.49 -32.35 15.30
CA THR A 488 7.24 -33.58 15.59
C THR A 488 7.38 -34.37 14.30
N VAL A 489 8.62 -34.61 13.90
CA VAL A 489 8.97 -35.34 12.68
C VAL A 489 9.71 -36.62 13.03
N ARG A 490 9.45 -37.71 12.30
CA ARG A 490 9.99 -39.04 12.54
C ARG A 490 10.63 -39.62 11.28
N ARG A 491 11.78 -40.28 11.42
CA ARG A 491 12.31 -41.19 10.41
C ARG A 491 12.68 -42.54 11.02
N ARG A 492 12.71 -43.58 10.20
CA ARG A 492 13.22 -44.89 10.59
C ARG A 492 14.75 -44.90 10.51
N VAL A 493 15.41 -45.38 11.56
CA VAL A 493 16.86 -45.57 11.59
C VAL A 493 17.15 -46.93 10.98
N VAL A 494 17.81 -46.93 9.83
CA VAL A 494 18.17 -48.14 9.10
C VAL A 494 19.65 -48.08 8.76
N LEU A 495 20.29 -49.25 8.72
CA LEU A 495 21.69 -49.34 8.34
C LEU A 495 21.82 -48.84 6.89
N PRO A 496 22.73 -47.89 6.60
CA PRO A 496 22.90 -47.42 5.23
C PRO A 496 23.31 -48.58 4.31
N PRO A 497 22.93 -48.57 3.02
CA PRO A 497 23.07 -49.72 2.13
C PRO A 497 24.52 -50.18 1.93
N ASP A 498 25.48 -49.28 2.10
CA ASP A 498 26.92 -49.57 1.97
C ASP A 498 27.53 -50.15 3.24
N TRP A 499 26.74 -50.36 4.29
CA TRP A 499 27.19 -50.91 5.57
C TRP A 499 26.53 -52.26 5.84
N GLN A 500 27.28 -53.16 6.43
CA GLN A 500 26.79 -54.44 6.93
C GLN A 500 27.19 -54.63 8.40
N ARG A 501 26.38 -55.42 9.11
CA ARG A 501 26.72 -55.89 10.45
C ARG A 501 27.54 -57.17 10.36
N ALA A 502 28.62 -57.24 11.11
CA ALA A 502 29.54 -58.37 11.19
C ALA A 502 29.92 -58.66 12.66
N THR A 503 30.47 -59.84 12.92
CA THR A 503 30.90 -60.25 14.26
C THR A 503 32.39 -60.46 14.28
N ASP A 504 33.09 -59.93 15.28
CA ASP A 504 34.52 -60.15 15.44
C ASP A 504 34.78 -61.55 16.01
N ASN A 505 35.56 -62.36 15.29
CA ASN A 505 35.79 -63.76 15.62
C ASN A 505 36.61 -63.97 16.92
N LEU A 506 37.24 -62.91 17.45
CA LEU A 506 38.06 -62.97 18.65
C LEU A 506 37.31 -62.51 19.91
N SER A 507 36.45 -61.50 19.79
CA SER A 507 35.72 -60.91 20.91
C SER A 507 34.23 -61.24 20.95
N ASP A 508 33.69 -61.90 19.91
CA ASP A 508 32.25 -62.17 19.69
C ASP A 508 31.39 -60.88 19.71
N CYS A 509 32.04 -59.71 19.56
CA CYS A 509 31.38 -58.42 19.56
C CYS A 509 30.92 -58.06 18.14
N GLU A 510 29.72 -57.50 18.03
CA GLU A 510 29.20 -57.00 16.76
C GLU A 510 29.89 -55.67 16.37
N TYR A 511 30.23 -55.55 15.08
CA TYR A 511 30.76 -54.33 14.48
C TYR A 511 30.11 -54.06 13.12
N TYR A 512 30.30 -52.85 12.60
CA TYR A 512 29.80 -52.40 11.31
C TYR A 512 30.95 -52.24 10.32
N HIS A 513 30.78 -52.84 9.14
CA HIS A 513 31.75 -52.81 8.05
C HIS A 513 31.14 -52.10 6.84
N ASN A 514 31.83 -51.07 6.35
CA ASN A 514 31.44 -50.41 5.12
C ASN A 514 32.02 -51.15 3.92
N LEU A 515 31.16 -51.71 3.08
CA LEU A 515 31.51 -52.55 1.94
C LEU A 515 32.20 -51.79 0.79
N VAL A 516 32.09 -50.46 0.76
CA VAL A 516 32.63 -49.61 -0.32
C VAL A 516 33.99 -49.02 0.04
N THR A 517 34.15 -48.61 1.30
CA THR A 517 35.35 -47.91 1.81
C THR A 517 36.24 -48.80 2.66
N ASP A 518 35.79 -50.03 2.95
CA ASP A 518 36.44 -51.00 3.84
C ASP A 518 36.63 -50.52 5.28
N LYS A 519 35.92 -49.44 5.67
CA LYS A 519 35.98 -48.88 7.03
C LYS A 519 35.25 -49.81 8.02
N VAL A 520 35.85 -50.04 9.17
CA VAL A 520 35.26 -50.78 10.30
C VAL A 520 35.02 -49.85 11.49
N GLN A 521 33.88 -49.98 12.15
CA GLN A 521 33.56 -49.25 13.37
C GLN A 521 32.57 -50.03 14.25
N TRP A 522 32.59 -49.78 15.56
CA TRP A 522 31.72 -50.43 16.55
C TRP A 522 30.45 -49.61 16.79
N GLU A 523 30.46 -48.34 16.39
CA GLU A 523 29.32 -47.44 16.48
C GLU A 523 28.39 -47.61 15.26
N PHE A 524 27.08 -47.63 15.49
CA PHE A 524 26.08 -47.67 14.43
C PHE A 524 26.28 -46.49 13.44
N PRO A 525 26.46 -46.76 12.13
CA PRO A 525 26.56 -45.72 11.12
C PRO A 525 25.26 -44.90 11.03
N ASP A 526 25.36 -43.58 11.06
CA ASP A 526 24.22 -42.65 11.02
C ASP A 526 23.31 -42.65 12.27
N LEU A 527 23.89 -42.98 13.44
CA LEU A 527 23.19 -42.93 14.73
C LEU A 527 22.59 -41.53 15.00
N PRO A 528 21.30 -41.44 15.38
CA PRO A 528 20.64 -40.16 15.64
C PRO A 528 21.11 -39.53 16.94
N ARG A 529 21.26 -38.19 16.96
CA ARG A 529 21.45 -37.47 18.24
C ARG A 529 20.08 -37.36 18.93
N PRO A 530 19.98 -37.60 20.25
CA PRO A 530 21.03 -37.57 21.27
C PRO A 530 21.66 -38.94 21.63
N TRP A 531 21.43 -39.99 20.85
CA TRP A 531 21.99 -41.30 21.15
C TRP A 531 23.51 -41.32 20.98
N GLN A 532 24.18 -41.99 21.91
CA GLN A 532 25.61 -42.24 21.87
C GLN A 532 25.89 -43.72 22.05
N ALA A 533 26.87 -44.23 21.31
CA ALA A 533 27.41 -45.55 21.53
C ALA A 533 28.39 -45.50 22.71
N VAL A 534 28.17 -46.35 23.71
CA VAL A 534 28.99 -46.44 24.91
C VAL A 534 29.52 -47.86 25.00
N THR A 535 30.81 -48.01 25.22
CA THR A 535 31.43 -49.32 25.43
C THR A 535 31.48 -49.59 26.92
N ASP A 536 30.89 -50.70 27.35
CA ASP A 536 30.98 -51.17 28.72
C ASP A 536 32.44 -51.57 29.03
N PRO A 537 33.11 -50.92 30.00
CA PRO A 537 34.50 -51.21 30.33
C PRO A 537 34.73 -52.61 30.90
N GLU A 538 33.70 -53.29 31.43
CA GLU A 538 33.83 -54.64 31.98
C GLU A 538 33.67 -55.73 30.91
N THR A 539 32.72 -55.55 29.99
CA THR A 539 32.37 -56.57 28.98
C THR A 539 32.90 -56.25 27.58
N SER A 540 33.39 -55.03 27.34
CA SER A 540 33.75 -54.50 26.00
C SER A 540 32.60 -54.50 24.98
N ILE A 541 31.36 -54.73 25.41
CA ILE A 541 30.17 -54.71 24.55
C ILE A 541 29.68 -53.27 24.40
N THR A 542 29.34 -52.87 23.19
CA THR A 542 28.74 -51.57 22.90
C THR A 542 27.24 -51.58 23.18
N TYR A 543 26.76 -50.61 23.96
CA TYR A 543 25.33 -50.30 24.14
C TYR A 543 25.06 -48.85 23.74
N TYR A 544 23.80 -48.50 23.53
CA TYR A 544 23.37 -47.16 23.12
C TYR A 544 22.68 -46.45 24.28
N HIS A 545 23.11 -45.22 24.57
CA HIS A 545 22.57 -44.37 25.62
C HIS A 545 21.97 -43.10 25.03
N ASP A 546 20.70 -42.85 25.32
CA ASP A 546 20.03 -41.59 25.03
C ASP A 546 20.40 -40.57 26.11
N THR A 547 21.25 -39.60 25.78
CA THR A 547 21.71 -38.61 26.76
C THR A 547 20.64 -37.60 27.19
N SER A 548 19.47 -37.61 26.56
CA SER A 548 18.35 -36.71 26.90
C SER A 548 17.32 -37.36 27.82
N THR A 549 17.06 -38.66 27.65
CA THR A 549 16.08 -39.40 28.47
C THR A 549 16.73 -40.35 29.48
N ASP A 550 18.05 -40.50 29.45
CA ASP A 550 18.85 -41.41 30.28
C ASP A 550 18.48 -42.90 30.08
N VAL A 551 18.00 -43.26 28.88
CA VAL A 551 17.58 -44.62 28.54
C VAL A 551 18.75 -45.35 27.86
N THR A 552 19.03 -46.58 28.27
CA THR A 552 20.04 -47.45 27.65
C THR A 552 19.41 -48.65 26.95
N ARG A 553 20.00 -49.07 25.82
CA ARG A 553 19.56 -50.23 25.03
C ARG A 553 20.75 -50.91 24.38
N TRP A 554 20.62 -52.21 24.10
CA TRP A 554 21.66 -52.98 23.40
C TRP A 554 21.60 -52.82 21.88
N ASP A 555 20.40 -52.56 21.34
CA ASP A 555 20.19 -52.29 19.92
C ASP A 555 20.09 -50.78 19.63
N PRO A 556 20.50 -50.31 18.43
CA PRO A 556 20.30 -48.92 18.01
C PRO A 556 18.80 -48.56 17.99
N PRO A 557 18.45 -47.27 18.18
CA PRO A 557 17.05 -46.84 18.21
C PRO A 557 16.36 -47.13 16.87
N GLU A 558 15.11 -47.60 16.90
CA GLU A 558 14.35 -47.89 15.68
C GLU A 558 13.92 -46.61 14.93
N PHE A 559 13.67 -45.53 15.66
CA PHE A 559 13.20 -44.26 15.12
C PHE A 559 14.03 -43.08 15.65
N GLU A 560 14.20 -42.08 14.79
CA GLU A 560 14.66 -40.74 15.18
C GLU A 560 13.45 -39.80 15.13
N GLU A 561 13.11 -39.23 16.29
CA GLU A 561 12.05 -38.23 16.44
C GLU A 561 12.64 -36.88 16.85
N LEU A 562 12.22 -35.82 16.15
CA LEU A 562 12.72 -34.46 16.36
C LEU A 562 11.55 -33.49 16.43
N GLU A 563 11.63 -32.52 17.33
CA GLU A 563 10.73 -31.36 17.35
C GLU A 563 11.37 -30.16 16.66
N ARG A 564 10.67 -29.55 15.69
CA ARG A 564 11.14 -28.38 14.93
C ARG A 564 10.04 -27.36 14.76
N ARG A 565 10.41 -26.10 14.49
CA ARG A 565 9.42 -25.10 14.10
C ARG A 565 8.99 -25.32 12.65
N ALA A 566 7.71 -25.09 12.37
CA ALA A 566 7.13 -25.35 11.05
C ALA A 566 7.78 -24.53 9.91
N ASP A 567 8.32 -23.35 10.21
CA ASP A 567 9.02 -22.46 9.28
C ASP A 567 10.44 -22.92 8.92
N GLN A 568 10.97 -23.92 9.61
CA GLN A 568 12.29 -24.52 9.36
C GLN A 568 12.22 -25.78 8.49
N LEU A 569 11.03 -26.14 8.00
CA LEU A 569 10.79 -27.38 7.28
C LEU A 569 10.46 -27.09 5.82
N GLU A 570 11.11 -27.81 4.90
CA GLU A 570 10.75 -27.80 3.49
C GLU A 570 9.87 -29.03 3.18
N VAL A 571 8.62 -28.81 2.77
CA VAL A 571 7.71 -29.91 2.39
C VAL A 571 8.12 -30.46 1.02
N LYS A 572 8.46 -31.74 0.95
CA LYS A 572 8.87 -32.44 -0.28
C LYS A 572 7.75 -33.26 -0.91
N MET A 573 6.92 -33.90 -0.09
CA MET A 573 5.68 -34.54 -0.53
C MET A 573 4.55 -34.21 0.44
N VAL A 574 3.40 -33.87 -0.12
CA VAL A 574 2.21 -33.48 0.63
C VAL A 574 1.34 -34.71 0.87
N SER A 575 0.80 -34.86 2.07
CA SER A 575 -0.13 -35.95 2.40
C SER A 575 -1.40 -35.87 1.52
N PRO A 576 -1.93 -37.00 1.00
CA PRO A 576 -3.21 -37.03 0.30
C PRO A 576 -4.40 -36.56 1.15
N HIS A 577 -4.22 -36.48 2.47
CA HIS A 577 -5.26 -36.16 3.47
C HIS A 577 -5.25 -34.68 3.90
N ARG A 578 -4.61 -33.77 3.14
CA ARG A 578 -4.31 -32.39 3.57
C ARG A 578 -5.50 -31.45 3.82
N SER A 579 -6.75 -31.93 3.84
CA SER A 579 -7.85 -31.23 4.52
C SER A 579 -9.12 -32.09 4.54
N GLU A 580 -9.39 -32.76 5.66
CA GLU A 580 -10.76 -33.25 5.96
C GLU A 580 -11.68 -32.09 6.38
N GLN A 581 -11.15 -30.87 6.55
CA GLN A 581 -11.90 -29.71 6.98
C GLN A 581 -11.61 -28.51 6.09
N SER A 582 -12.63 -27.71 5.83
CA SER A 582 -12.55 -26.49 5.01
C SER A 582 -13.18 -25.31 5.74
N GLU A 583 -12.83 -24.11 5.33
CA GLU A 583 -13.45 -22.87 5.76
C GLU A 583 -14.03 -22.19 4.53
N ALA A 584 -15.36 -22.02 4.54
CA ALA A 584 -16.06 -21.24 3.54
C ALA A 584 -16.31 -19.83 4.11
N THR A 585 -15.81 -18.82 3.41
CA THR A 585 -15.96 -17.40 3.76
C THR A 585 -16.70 -16.68 2.65
N ILE A 586 -17.79 -15.99 2.99
CA ILE A 586 -18.39 -15.00 2.12
C ILE A 586 -17.58 -13.72 2.29
N TRP A 587 -16.93 -13.31 1.22
CA TRP A 587 -16.21 -12.06 1.15
C TRP A 587 -17.11 -10.99 0.57
N CYS A 588 -17.12 -9.85 1.26
CA CYS A 588 -17.78 -8.64 0.80
C CYS A 588 -16.71 -7.58 0.59
N ARG A 589 -16.66 -7.02 -0.62
CA ARG A 589 -15.80 -5.86 -0.90
C ARG A 589 -16.55 -4.58 -0.54
N SER A 590 -15.78 -3.55 -0.16
CA SER A 590 -16.30 -2.24 0.27
C SER A 590 -17.25 -1.56 -0.73
N PHE A 591 -17.22 -1.93 -2.01
CA PHE A 591 -18.04 -1.33 -3.07
C PHE A 591 -19.31 -2.13 -3.42
N VAL A 592 -19.64 -3.22 -2.71
CA VAL A 592 -20.85 -3.99 -3.02
C VAL A 592 -22.08 -3.08 -2.89
N ARG A 593 -22.85 -2.94 -3.98
CA ARG A 593 -23.96 -1.98 -4.07
C ARG A 593 -25.22 -2.49 -3.38
N ASP A 594 -25.50 -3.77 -3.56
CA ASP A 594 -26.65 -4.45 -2.97
C ASP A 594 -26.18 -5.64 -2.15
N ARG A 595 -26.30 -5.53 -0.82
CA ARG A 595 -25.95 -6.64 0.09
C ARG A 595 -26.93 -7.82 -0.01
N ALA A 596 -28.06 -7.68 -0.71
CA ALA A 596 -28.93 -8.81 -1.01
C ALA A 596 -28.21 -9.89 -1.84
N VAL A 597 -27.15 -9.54 -2.59
CA VAL A 597 -26.31 -10.52 -3.30
C VAL A 597 -25.61 -11.51 -2.35
N LEU A 598 -25.40 -11.13 -1.08
CA LEU A 598 -24.77 -11.97 -0.06
C LEU A 598 -25.73 -13.04 0.49
N GLU A 599 -27.03 -12.78 0.44
CA GLU A 599 -28.06 -13.57 1.11
C GLU A 599 -28.22 -15.00 0.52
N PRO A 600 -28.15 -15.22 -0.81
CA PRO A 600 -28.11 -16.57 -1.36
C PRO A 600 -26.90 -17.38 -0.89
N MET A 601 -25.71 -16.74 -0.80
CA MET A 601 -24.49 -17.39 -0.29
C MET A 601 -24.65 -17.73 1.19
N ARG A 602 -25.25 -16.84 2.00
CA ARG A 602 -25.57 -17.11 3.40
C ARG A 602 -26.49 -18.31 3.56
N LYS A 603 -27.58 -18.33 2.79
CA LYS A 603 -28.55 -19.43 2.82
C LYS A 603 -27.90 -20.75 2.42
N ALA A 604 -27.02 -20.73 1.42
CA ALA A 604 -26.26 -21.89 1.00
C ALA A 604 -25.32 -22.39 2.10
N LEU A 605 -24.59 -21.50 2.79
CA LEU A 605 -23.78 -21.85 3.96
C LEU A 605 -24.61 -22.42 5.11
N ALA A 606 -25.72 -21.76 5.47
CA ALA A 606 -26.60 -22.19 6.54
C ALA A 606 -27.29 -23.54 6.26
N ALA A 607 -27.42 -23.93 4.99
CA ALA A 607 -27.96 -25.23 4.58
C ALA A 607 -26.94 -26.37 4.70
N LEU A 608 -25.65 -26.06 4.88
CA LEU A 608 -24.62 -27.08 5.12
C LEU A 608 -24.69 -27.55 6.57
N PRO A 609 -24.80 -28.85 6.83
CA PRO A 609 -24.64 -29.40 8.17
C PRO A 609 -23.24 -29.03 8.71
N CYS A 610 -23.17 -28.52 9.94
CA CYS A 610 -21.88 -28.32 10.64
C CYS A 610 -21.09 -29.62 10.85
N ARG A 611 -21.71 -30.78 10.59
CA ARG A 611 -21.12 -32.11 10.50
C ARG A 611 -21.72 -32.80 9.28
N LEU A 612 -21.00 -32.80 8.16
CA LEU A 612 -21.25 -33.69 7.03
C LEU A 612 -20.35 -34.91 7.17
#